data_AF-A0AAW1U2I8-F1
#
_entry.id   AF-A0AAW1U2I8-F1
#
_cell.length_a   1.000
_cell.length_b   1.000
_cell.length_c   1.000
_cell.angle_alpha   90.00
_cell.angle_beta   90.00
_cell.angle_gamma   90.00
#
_symmetry.space_group_name_H-M   'P 1'
#
loop_
_entity.id
_entity.type
_entity.pdbx_description
1 polymer ?
#
loop_
_entity_poly.entity_id
_entity_poly.type
_entity_poly.pdbx_seq_one_letter_code
_entity_poly.pdbx_strand_id
1 'polypeptide(L)'
;MKIKSISLEIPSLAASAIFTRLQIVEIVGNKAAYQPNFTSSPRLITTIYLLYLLTVFFSASSNLVGKFTQSVRRMVQDAKDEGTASGLTKEEVIETNERLRAVRIRMDESYDTAKKALVTLMGKYNDSKSVHNVFQRYNLLKAMIKEVIRLETQYWTLVDIPKQEKQETVPAFVLRACSIMEKTQKSGEGVKTSARLAEEAQERRERIDRLEDMTTAQIEAENTQMTNDLYRLLKKYSGLRNLIRQLKTEYTNAKIYPMLFRYTMLKDMIKDILLHPDYMEVCHEVDA
;
A
#
# COMPACT_ATOMS: atom_id res chain seq x y z
N MET A 1 16.49 -59.37 1.91
CA MET A 1 16.87 -58.25 1.00
C MET A 1 15.66 -57.92 0.13
N LYS A 2 15.39 -56.62 -0.07
CA LYS A 2 14.28 -55.97 -0.81
C LYS A 2 12.96 -55.69 -0.06
N ILE A 3 12.84 -54.39 0.24
CA ILE A 3 11.64 -53.58 0.47
C ILE A 3 11.12 -53.05 -0.89
N LYS A 4 9.85 -52.62 -0.89
CA LYS A 4 9.04 -51.83 -1.86
C LYS A 4 8.11 -52.70 -2.71
N SER A 5 6.81 -52.42 -2.83
CA SER A 5 5.99 -51.24 -2.50
C SER A 5 4.53 -51.64 -2.74
N ILE A 6 3.55 -50.99 -2.11
CA ILE A 6 2.35 -50.42 -2.78
C ILE A 6 1.61 -49.49 -1.82
N SER A 7 1.13 -48.43 -2.45
CA SER A 7 0.58 -47.15 -2.02
C SER A 7 -0.54 -47.16 -0.98
N LEU A 8 -0.49 -46.08 -0.21
CA LEU A 8 -1.51 -45.54 0.68
C LEU A 8 -2.57 -44.82 -0.19
N GLU A 9 -3.82 -45.28 -0.18
CA GLU A 9 -4.98 -44.42 -0.51
C GLU A 9 -5.76 -44.20 0.78
N ILE A 10 -5.77 -42.95 1.24
CA ILE A 10 -6.55 -42.49 2.39
C ILE A 10 -7.90 -42.01 1.88
N PRO A 11 -9.04 -42.64 2.20
CA PRO A 11 -10.34 -42.02 1.99
C PRO A 11 -10.55 -40.89 3.00
N SER A 12 -11.00 -39.74 2.50
CA SER A 12 -11.09 -38.47 3.22
C SER A 12 -12.09 -38.52 4.40
N LEU A 13 -11.75 -37.79 5.47
CA LEU A 13 -12.59 -37.61 6.68
C LEU A 13 -14.02 -37.11 6.38
N ALA A 14 -14.28 -36.57 5.19
CA ALA A 14 -15.60 -36.12 4.77
C ALA A 14 -16.60 -37.29 4.60
N ALA A 15 -16.13 -38.47 4.16
CA ALA A 15 -17.00 -39.63 3.94
C ALA A 15 -17.56 -40.21 5.24
N SER A 16 -16.78 -40.18 6.33
CA SER A 16 -17.23 -40.68 7.63
C SER A 16 -18.26 -39.78 8.30
N ALA A 17 -18.20 -38.46 8.09
CA ALA A 17 -19.16 -37.53 8.70
C ALA A 17 -20.52 -37.54 7.99
N ILE A 18 -20.55 -37.82 6.67
CA ILE A 18 -21.79 -37.90 5.89
C ILE A 18 -22.57 -39.18 6.24
N PHE A 19 -21.87 -40.30 6.49
CA PHE A 19 -22.52 -41.57 6.86
C PHE A 19 -23.23 -41.49 8.23
N THR A 20 -22.61 -40.81 9.21
CA THR A 20 -23.21 -40.59 10.53
C THR A 20 -24.41 -39.64 10.49
N ARG A 21 -24.43 -38.68 9.56
CA ARG A 21 -25.56 -37.75 9.40
C ARG A 21 -26.76 -38.37 8.70
N LEU A 22 -26.54 -39.32 7.79
CA LEU A 22 -27.61 -40.07 7.12
C LEU A 22 -28.33 -41.07 8.05
N GLN A 23 -27.61 -41.74 8.95
CA GLN A 23 -28.25 -42.65 9.92
C GLN A 23 -29.10 -41.94 10.98
N ILE A 24 -28.78 -40.70 11.34
CA ILE A 24 -29.54 -39.95 12.35
C ILE A 24 -30.85 -39.38 11.76
N VAL A 25 -30.87 -39.05 10.45
CA VAL A 25 -32.09 -38.54 9.80
C VAL A 25 -33.10 -39.66 9.51
N GLU A 26 -32.65 -40.90 9.27
CA GLU A 26 -33.56 -42.05 9.08
C GLU A 26 -34.31 -42.48 10.35
N ILE A 27 -33.81 -42.13 11.55
CA ILE A 27 -34.46 -42.50 12.82
C ILE A 27 -35.64 -41.57 13.18
N VAL A 28 -35.71 -40.36 12.62
CA VAL A 28 -36.78 -39.38 12.94
C VAL A 28 -37.99 -39.49 12.01
N GLY A 29 -37.88 -40.28 10.93
CA GLY A 29 -38.85 -40.30 9.83
C GLY A 29 -39.54 -41.64 9.58
N ASN A 30 -40.01 -42.38 10.60
CA ASN A 30 -41.01 -43.42 10.32
C ASN A 30 -41.91 -43.73 11.53
N LYS A 31 -43.14 -43.22 11.48
CA LYS A 31 -44.27 -43.74 12.28
C LYS A 31 -44.72 -45.06 11.63
N ALA A 32 -44.17 -46.18 12.09
CA ALA A 32 -44.81 -47.49 11.89
C ALA A 32 -44.26 -48.48 12.93
N ALA A 33 -45.16 -49.32 13.43
CA ALA A 33 -44.93 -50.29 14.48
C ALA A 33 -43.71 -51.18 14.23
N TYR A 34 -42.75 -51.18 15.16
CA TYR A 34 -41.80 -52.27 15.32
C TYR A 34 -41.46 -52.40 16.80
N GLN A 35 -41.93 -53.48 17.41
CA GLN A 35 -41.48 -53.94 18.71
C GLN A 35 -40.12 -54.64 18.52
N PRO A 36 -39.04 -54.24 19.18
CA PRO A 36 -37.91 -55.11 19.39
C PRO A 36 -37.90 -55.55 20.86
N ASN A 37 -38.25 -56.80 21.08
CA ASN A 37 -37.77 -57.55 22.25
C ASN A 37 -36.25 -57.49 22.25
N PHE A 38 -35.67 -56.59 23.04
CA PHE A 38 -34.23 -56.55 23.30
C PHE A 38 -34.02 -56.60 24.81
N THR A 39 -33.82 -57.81 25.31
CA THR A 39 -33.19 -58.08 26.60
C THR A 39 -31.77 -57.54 26.54
N SER A 40 -31.65 -56.24 26.79
CA SER A 40 -30.40 -55.49 26.70
C SER A 40 -29.64 -55.71 27.99
N SER A 41 -28.59 -56.52 27.96
CA SER A 41 -27.76 -56.73 29.15
C SER A 41 -27.24 -55.37 29.66
N PRO A 42 -27.27 -55.12 30.98
CA PRO A 42 -26.87 -53.84 31.58
C PRO A 42 -25.41 -53.45 31.26
N ARG A 43 -24.60 -54.38 30.76
CA ARG A 43 -23.22 -54.16 30.30
C ARG A 43 -23.12 -53.39 28.99
N LEU A 44 -24.09 -53.53 28.08
CA LEU A 44 -24.07 -52.89 26.76
C LEU A 44 -24.41 -51.39 26.86
N ILE A 45 -25.39 -51.05 27.70
CA ILE A 45 -25.80 -49.67 27.97
C ILE A 45 -24.67 -48.90 28.67
N THR A 46 -24.00 -49.54 29.64
CA THR A 46 -22.86 -48.92 30.34
C THR A 46 -21.66 -48.71 29.43
N THR A 47 -21.34 -49.64 28.53
CA THR A 47 -20.25 -49.43 27.54
C THR A 47 -20.56 -48.30 26.55
N ILE A 48 -21.81 -48.16 26.10
CA ILE A 48 -22.21 -47.06 25.20
C ILE A 48 -22.12 -45.72 25.93
N TYR A 49 -22.56 -45.64 27.19
CA TYR A 49 -22.42 -44.43 28.00
C TYR A 49 -20.96 -44.09 28.30
N LEU A 50 -20.10 -45.08 28.54
CA LEU A 50 -18.66 -44.87 28.76
C LEU A 50 -17.96 -44.38 27.50
N LEU A 51 -18.31 -44.94 26.33
CA LEU A 51 -17.80 -44.49 25.03
C LEU A 51 -18.28 -43.07 24.72
N TYR A 52 -19.54 -42.74 25.00
CA TYR A 52 -20.06 -41.39 24.86
C TYR A 52 -19.32 -40.41 25.79
N LEU A 53 -19.15 -40.74 27.07
CA LEU A 53 -18.37 -39.95 28.02
C LEU A 53 -16.90 -39.79 27.58
N LEU A 54 -16.26 -40.85 27.08
CA LEU A 54 -14.89 -40.78 26.55
C LEU A 54 -14.79 -39.90 25.31
N THR A 55 -15.75 -39.97 24.38
CA THR A 55 -15.78 -39.10 23.19
C THR A 55 -16.05 -37.63 23.55
N VAL A 56 -16.95 -37.36 24.51
CA VAL A 56 -17.18 -36.01 25.04
C VAL A 56 -15.94 -35.48 25.78
N PHE A 57 -15.27 -36.33 26.57
CA PHE A 57 -14.05 -35.97 27.30
C PHE A 57 -12.86 -35.72 26.35
N PHE A 58 -12.71 -36.54 25.30
CA PHE A 58 -11.68 -36.37 24.26
C PHE A 58 -11.95 -35.14 23.39
N SER A 59 -13.22 -34.82 23.10
CA SER A 59 -13.62 -33.61 22.39
C SER A 59 -13.51 -32.34 23.25
N ALA A 60 -13.55 -32.45 24.58
CA ALA A 60 -13.32 -31.33 25.50
C ALA A 60 -11.82 -31.00 25.64
N SER A 61 -10.96 -32.02 25.58
CA SER A 61 -9.50 -31.86 25.72
C SER A 61 -8.84 -31.31 24.46
N SER A 62 -9.36 -31.59 23.26
CA SER A 62 -8.90 -30.96 22.01
C SER A 62 -9.23 -29.45 21.96
N ASN A 63 -10.35 -29.02 22.55
CA ASN A 63 -10.69 -27.60 22.72
C ASN A 63 -9.77 -26.86 23.71
N LEU A 64 -9.25 -27.56 24.73
CA LEU A 64 -8.32 -27.00 25.71
C LEU A 64 -6.95 -26.76 25.10
N VAL A 65 -6.41 -27.69 24.30
CA VAL A 65 -5.11 -27.51 23.64
C VAL A 65 -5.17 -26.40 22.59
N GLY A 66 -6.27 -26.28 21.83
CA GLY A 66 -6.50 -25.16 20.92
C GLY A 66 -6.58 -23.82 21.65
N LYS A 67 -7.35 -23.74 22.74
CA LYS A 67 -7.45 -22.53 23.57
C LYS A 67 -6.15 -22.19 24.29
N PHE A 68 -5.40 -23.19 24.74
CA PHE A 68 -4.12 -23.01 25.42
C PHE A 68 -3.03 -22.56 24.45
N THR A 69 -2.94 -23.15 23.26
CA THR A 69 -2.01 -22.70 22.21
C THR A 69 -2.35 -21.30 21.69
N GLN A 70 -3.64 -20.96 21.58
CA GLN A 70 -4.08 -19.61 21.23
C GLN A 70 -3.84 -18.60 22.36
N SER A 71 -4.09 -18.99 23.61
CA SER A 71 -3.82 -18.17 24.80
C SER A 71 -2.32 -17.95 25.01
N VAL A 72 -1.49 -18.96 24.79
CA VAL A 72 -0.02 -18.83 24.81
C VAL A 72 0.46 -17.95 23.66
N ARG A 73 -0.11 -18.08 22.45
CA ARG A 73 0.21 -17.17 21.34
C ARG A 73 -0.15 -15.73 21.68
N ARG A 74 -1.30 -15.48 22.33
CA ARG A 74 -1.67 -14.16 22.85
C ARG A 74 -0.71 -13.68 23.93
N MET A 75 -0.44 -14.47 24.97
CA MET A 75 0.48 -14.09 26.04
C MET A 75 1.91 -13.85 25.54
N VAL A 76 2.39 -14.60 24.55
CA VAL A 76 3.70 -14.37 23.91
C VAL A 76 3.67 -13.09 23.06
N GLN A 77 2.52 -12.74 22.47
CA GLN A 77 2.35 -11.50 21.73
C GLN A 77 2.25 -10.30 22.69
N ASP A 78 1.46 -10.42 23.74
CA ASP A 78 1.29 -9.42 24.80
C ASP A 78 2.62 -9.18 25.53
N ALA A 79 3.40 -10.23 25.83
CA ALA A 79 4.76 -10.12 26.39
C ALA A 79 5.80 -9.59 25.39
N LYS A 80 5.54 -9.66 24.08
CA LYS A 80 6.36 -8.99 23.05
C LYS A 80 5.99 -7.53 22.85
N ASP A 81 4.76 -7.14 23.20
CA ASP A 81 4.23 -5.77 23.11
C ASP A 81 4.40 -4.98 24.42
N GLU A 82 4.90 -5.60 25.50
CA GLU A 82 5.40 -4.90 26.69
C GLU A 82 6.68 -4.09 26.36
N GLY A 83 6.50 -2.88 25.82
CA GLY A 83 7.51 -1.83 25.83
C GLY A 83 7.90 -1.31 24.46
N THR A 84 7.02 -0.53 23.82
CA THR A 84 7.45 0.49 22.86
C THR A 84 7.70 1.82 23.57
N ALA A 85 8.79 2.49 23.22
CA ALA A 85 9.22 3.75 23.83
C ALA A 85 8.25 4.92 23.58
N SER A 86 7.32 4.77 22.63
CA SER A 86 6.35 5.79 22.22
C SER A 86 5.08 5.81 23.07
N GLY A 87 4.74 4.70 23.74
CA GLY A 87 3.46 4.53 24.45
C GLY A 87 2.23 4.41 23.55
N LEU A 88 2.40 4.29 22.23
CA LEU A 88 1.30 4.12 21.28
C LEU A 88 0.78 2.68 21.24
N THR A 89 -0.52 2.53 21.03
CA THR A 89 -1.16 1.23 20.79
C THR A 89 -0.78 0.67 19.43
N LYS A 90 -0.83 -0.65 19.28
CA LYS A 90 -0.52 -1.32 18.01
C LYS A 90 -1.39 -0.79 16.86
N GLU A 91 -2.67 -0.56 17.13
CA GLU A 91 -3.62 0.01 16.19
C GLU A 91 -3.20 1.41 15.70
N GLU A 92 -2.74 2.29 16.59
CA GLU A 92 -2.27 3.64 16.22
C GLU A 92 -0.99 3.59 15.35
N VAL A 93 -0.10 2.64 15.64
CA VAL A 93 1.13 2.45 14.86
C VAL A 93 0.80 1.88 13.47
N ILE A 94 -0.17 0.97 13.36
CA ILE A 94 -0.69 0.47 12.08
C ILE A 94 -1.37 1.60 11.29
N GLU A 95 -2.20 2.42 11.93
CA GLU A 95 -2.85 3.56 11.27
C GLU A 95 -1.80 4.53 10.71
N THR A 96 -0.76 4.84 11.49
CA THR A 96 0.34 5.67 11.03
C THR A 96 1.05 5.07 9.82
N ASN A 97 1.27 3.75 9.81
CA ASN A 97 1.88 3.04 8.69
C ASN A 97 1.05 3.21 7.40
N GLU A 98 -0.25 3.00 7.51
CA GLU A 98 -1.20 3.14 6.39
C GLU A 98 -1.20 4.57 5.82
N ARG A 99 -1.22 5.58 6.69
CA ARG A 99 -1.18 6.99 6.29
C ARG A 99 0.10 7.34 5.54
N LEU A 100 1.26 6.92 6.06
CA LEU A 100 2.56 7.11 5.44
C LEU A 100 2.63 6.47 4.04
N ARG A 101 2.11 5.23 3.91
CA ARG A 101 2.12 4.49 2.64
C ARG A 101 1.21 5.11 1.60
N ALA A 102 -0.02 5.47 1.98
CA ALA A 102 -0.97 6.11 1.07
C ALA A 102 -0.40 7.42 0.48
N VAL A 103 0.27 8.21 1.33
CA VAL A 103 0.89 9.47 0.92
C VAL A 103 2.12 9.24 0.05
N ARG A 104 2.95 8.24 0.37
CA ARG A 104 4.11 7.86 -0.44
C ARG A 104 3.72 7.50 -1.87
N ILE A 105 2.74 6.61 -2.06
CA ILE A 105 2.26 6.20 -3.40
C ILE A 105 1.86 7.43 -4.22
N ARG A 106 1.06 8.32 -3.65
CA ARG A 106 0.61 9.54 -4.34
C ARG A 106 1.76 10.51 -4.64
N MET A 107 2.74 10.59 -3.75
CA MET A 107 3.94 11.41 -3.98
C MET A 107 4.83 10.85 -5.07
N ASP A 108 5.00 9.54 -5.14
CA ASP A 108 5.75 8.87 -6.21
C ASP A 108 5.12 9.21 -7.58
N GLU A 109 3.80 9.07 -7.74
CA GLU A 109 3.11 9.42 -9.00
C GLU A 109 3.29 10.90 -9.41
N SER A 110 3.19 11.81 -8.43
CA SER A 110 3.34 13.25 -8.66
C SER A 110 4.79 13.61 -9.00
N TYR A 111 5.74 12.96 -8.32
CA TYR A 111 7.17 13.06 -8.55
C TYR A 111 7.56 12.59 -9.94
N ASP A 112 7.13 11.40 -10.34
CA ASP A 112 7.43 10.84 -11.65
C ASP A 112 6.85 11.70 -12.77
N THR A 113 5.66 12.26 -12.56
CA THR A 113 5.05 13.20 -13.52
C THR A 113 5.91 14.45 -13.70
N ALA A 114 6.37 15.06 -12.60
CA ALA A 114 7.24 16.25 -12.65
C ALA A 114 8.62 15.93 -13.25
N LYS A 115 9.26 14.84 -12.80
CA LYS A 115 10.54 14.33 -13.29
C LYS A 115 10.49 14.10 -14.80
N LYS A 116 9.52 13.32 -15.27
CA LYS A 116 9.36 12.98 -16.69
C LYS A 116 9.19 14.22 -17.55
N ALA A 117 8.44 15.22 -17.08
CA ALA A 117 8.24 16.46 -17.84
C ALA A 117 9.54 17.26 -17.98
N LEU A 118 10.34 17.36 -16.92
CA LEU A 118 11.63 18.07 -16.95
C LEU A 118 12.70 17.31 -17.76
N VAL A 119 12.76 15.98 -17.64
CA VAL A 119 13.63 15.14 -18.48
C VAL A 119 13.23 15.23 -19.95
N THR A 120 11.92 15.21 -20.25
CA THR A 120 11.42 15.40 -21.62
C THR A 120 11.77 16.79 -22.16
N LEU A 121 11.69 17.83 -21.32
CA LEU A 121 12.13 19.19 -21.68
C LEU A 121 13.62 19.19 -22.09
N MET A 122 14.49 18.52 -21.31
CA MET A 122 15.91 18.38 -21.63
C MET A 122 16.14 17.69 -22.98
N GLY A 123 15.47 16.55 -23.21
CA GLY A 123 15.54 15.82 -24.48
C GLY A 123 15.16 16.70 -25.66
N LYS A 124 13.96 17.29 -25.62
CA LYS A 124 13.46 18.19 -26.67
C LYS A 124 14.35 19.41 -26.88
N TYR A 125 14.93 19.96 -25.82
CA TYR A 125 15.85 21.08 -25.93
C TYR A 125 17.15 20.69 -26.65
N ASN A 126 17.72 19.54 -26.31
CA ASN A 126 18.91 19.01 -26.96
C ASN A 126 18.65 18.74 -28.45
N ASP A 127 17.53 18.11 -28.78
CA ASP A 127 17.13 17.86 -30.17
C ASP A 127 16.96 19.16 -30.97
N SER A 128 16.39 20.19 -30.34
CA SER A 128 16.18 21.51 -30.97
C SER A 128 17.48 22.18 -31.42
N LYS A 129 18.64 21.79 -30.88
CA LYS A 129 19.94 22.37 -31.26
C LYS A 129 20.31 22.08 -32.72
N SER A 130 19.76 21.01 -33.30
CA SER A 130 19.94 20.66 -34.72
C SER A 130 19.14 21.56 -35.68
N VAL A 131 18.15 22.31 -35.18
CA VAL A 131 17.30 23.17 -36.00
C VAL A 131 17.98 24.52 -36.25
N HIS A 132 18.46 24.72 -37.48
CA HIS A 132 19.14 25.96 -37.89
C HIS A 132 18.18 27.15 -38.07
N ASN A 133 16.92 26.91 -38.45
CA ASN A 133 15.94 27.98 -38.61
C ASN A 133 15.48 28.51 -37.24
N VAL A 134 15.83 29.76 -36.95
CA VAL A 134 15.55 30.41 -35.66
C VAL A 134 14.06 30.53 -35.37
N PHE A 135 13.21 30.79 -36.37
CA PHE A 135 11.76 30.88 -36.17
C PHE A 135 11.14 29.53 -35.83
N GLN A 136 11.57 28.47 -36.52
CA GLN A 136 11.12 27.10 -36.22
C GLN A 136 11.59 26.68 -34.83
N ARG A 137 12.87 26.89 -34.52
CA ARG A 137 13.42 26.58 -33.20
C ARG A 137 12.73 27.37 -32.09
N TYR A 138 12.46 28.65 -32.29
CA TYR A 138 11.67 29.46 -31.36
C TYR A 138 10.31 28.84 -31.05
N ASN A 139 9.58 28.37 -32.07
CA ASN A 139 8.30 27.70 -31.87
C ASN A 139 8.44 26.40 -31.07
N LEU A 140 9.50 25.61 -31.31
CA LEU A 140 9.80 24.41 -30.52
C LEU A 140 10.07 24.74 -29.06
N LEU A 141 10.93 25.73 -28.77
CA LEU A 141 11.25 26.16 -27.40
C LEU A 141 9.99 26.63 -26.67
N LYS A 142 9.15 27.41 -27.36
CA LYS A 142 7.86 27.85 -26.83
C LYS A 142 6.93 26.67 -26.53
N ALA A 143 6.88 25.66 -27.41
CA ALA A 143 6.02 24.50 -27.24
C ALA A 143 6.44 23.63 -26.06
N MET A 144 7.73 23.29 -25.94
CA MET A 144 8.23 22.46 -24.82
C MET A 144 8.06 23.16 -23.46
N ILE A 145 8.27 24.47 -23.37
CA ILE A 145 7.99 25.22 -22.13
C ILE A 145 6.48 25.18 -21.81
N LYS A 146 5.62 25.36 -22.82
CA LYS A 146 4.17 25.29 -22.63
C LYS A 146 3.69 23.94 -22.11
N GLU A 147 4.31 22.84 -22.54
CA GLU A 147 3.97 21.50 -22.06
C GLU A 147 4.29 21.34 -20.56
N VAL A 148 5.43 21.85 -20.10
CA VAL A 148 5.85 21.77 -18.69
C VAL A 148 4.98 22.67 -17.81
N ILE A 149 4.79 23.94 -18.18
CA ILE A 149 3.98 24.88 -17.38
C ILE A 149 2.50 24.47 -17.30
N ARG A 150 2.02 23.63 -18.23
CA ARG A 150 0.67 23.07 -18.21
C ARG A 150 0.42 22.29 -16.93
N LEU A 151 1.42 21.59 -16.40
CA LEU A 151 1.33 20.87 -15.13
C LEU A 151 0.96 21.79 -13.97
N GLU A 152 1.57 22.98 -13.89
CA GLU A 152 1.26 23.99 -12.86
C GLU A 152 -0.08 24.72 -13.10
N THR A 153 -0.73 24.53 -14.24
CA THR A 153 -2.10 25.00 -14.49
C THR A 153 -3.15 23.92 -14.25
N GLN A 154 -2.74 22.66 -14.24
CA GLN A 154 -3.58 21.51 -13.94
C GLN A 154 -3.36 21.11 -12.49
N TYR A 155 -3.97 21.86 -11.57
CA TYR A 155 -3.84 21.72 -10.11
C TYR A 155 -4.02 20.30 -9.56
N TRP A 156 -4.66 19.40 -10.33
CA TRP A 156 -4.84 17.98 -10.00
C TRP A 156 -3.60 17.11 -10.25
N THR A 157 -2.73 17.53 -11.19
CA THR A 157 -1.56 16.74 -11.63
C THR A 157 -0.34 16.91 -10.73
N LEU A 158 -0.29 17.99 -9.94
CA LEU A 158 0.79 18.28 -9.00
C LEU A 158 0.21 18.58 -7.63
N VAL A 159 0.60 17.81 -6.62
CA VAL A 159 0.21 18.03 -5.23
C VAL A 159 0.92 19.26 -4.63
N ASP A 160 0.19 20.02 -3.81
CA ASP A 160 0.77 21.09 -3.01
C ASP A 160 1.30 20.56 -1.68
N ILE A 161 2.58 20.80 -1.40
CA ILE A 161 3.23 20.37 -0.17
C ILE A 161 3.43 21.59 0.73
N PRO A 162 3.12 21.49 2.04
CA PRO A 162 3.47 22.54 2.99
C PRO A 162 4.97 22.83 2.99
N LYS A 163 5.36 24.06 3.33
CA LYS A 163 6.75 24.35 3.68
C LYS A 163 7.03 23.86 5.10
N GLN A 164 8.16 23.20 5.30
CA GLN A 164 8.64 22.82 6.63
C GLN A 164 8.96 24.07 7.45
N GLU A 165 8.47 24.14 8.67
CA GLU A 165 8.75 25.25 9.59
C GLU A 165 10.13 25.07 10.25
N LYS A 166 10.82 26.16 10.58
CA LYS A 166 12.21 26.09 11.08
C LYS A 166 12.39 25.27 12.37
N GLN A 167 11.35 25.22 13.20
CA GLN A 167 11.36 24.50 14.48
C GLN A 167 10.68 23.11 14.38
N GLU A 168 10.13 22.78 13.21
CA GLU A 168 9.37 21.55 13.01
C GLU A 168 10.31 20.36 12.76
N THR A 169 10.17 19.32 13.58
CA THR A 169 10.91 18.07 13.40
C THR A 169 10.50 17.39 12.09
N VAL A 170 11.40 16.57 11.53
CA VAL A 170 11.11 15.85 10.28
C VAL A 170 9.85 14.98 10.37
N PRO A 171 9.63 14.17 11.43
CA PRO A 171 8.40 13.39 11.57
C PRO A 171 7.14 14.25 11.65
N ALA A 172 7.18 15.36 12.38
CA ALA A 172 6.03 16.28 12.48
C ALA A 172 5.67 16.88 11.12
N PHE A 173 6.67 17.30 10.35
CA PHE A 173 6.49 17.80 8.99
C PHE A 173 5.85 16.77 8.06
N VAL A 174 6.35 15.54 8.08
CA VAL A 174 5.83 14.46 7.24
C VAL A 174 4.37 14.14 7.59
N LEU A 175 4.04 14.03 8.87
CA LEU A 175 2.67 13.76 9.32
C LEU A 175 1.71 14.91 9.00
N ARG A 176 2.18 16.17 9.03
CA ARG A 176 1.41 17.33 8.58
C ARG A 176 1.15 17.30 7.08
N ALA A 177 2.16 16.95 6.28
CA ALA A 177 1.99 16.73 4.84
C ALA A 177 0.96 15.63 4.57
N CYS A 178 1.02 14.51 5.30
CA CYS A 178 0.03 13.43 5.21
C CYS A 178 -1.40 13.95 5.47
N SER A 179 -1.59 14.69 6.56
CA SER A 179 -2.89 15.24 6.97
C SER A 179 -3.47 16.21 5.94
N ILE A 180 -2.64 17.02 5.27
CA ILE A 180 -3.08 17.93 4.20
C ILE A 180 -3.46 17.15 2.93
N MET A 181 -2.68 16.12 2.62
CA MET A 181 -2.91 15.29 1.44
C MET A 181 -4.18 14.45 1.55
N GLU A 182 -4.47 13.91 2.73
CA GLU A 182 -5.73 13.20 3.03
C GLU A 182 -6.96 14.10 2.81
N LYS A 183 -6.87 15.38 3.20
CA LYS A 183 -7.97 16.35 3.01
C LYS A 183 -8.17 16.73 1.54
N THR A 184 -7.09 16.80 0.77
CA THR A 184 -7.15 17.17 -0.65
C THR A 184 -7.53 16.01 -1.58
N GLN A 185 -7.52 14.76 -1.10
CA GLN A 185 -7.87 13.58 -1.89
C GLN A 185 -9.30 13.61 -2.47
N LYS A 186 -10.25 14.28 -1.80
CA LYS A 186 -11.68 14.25 -2.17
C LYS A 186 -12.02 15.01 -3.47
N SER A 187 -11.11 15.81 -4.02
CA SER A 187 -11.45 16.81 -5.04
C SER A 187 -11.10 16.40 -6.49
N GLY A 188 -10.27 15.37 -6.70
CA GLY A 188 -9.64 15.14 -8.00
C GLY A 188 -9.60 13.70 -8.51
N GLU A 189 -10.23 12.74 -7.83
CA GLU A 189 -10.21 11.35 -8.26
C GLU A 189 -11.15 11.18 -9.47
N GLY A 190 -10.57 11.16 -10.67
CA GLY A 190 -11.27 10.70 -11.87
C GLY A 190 -11.82 9.29 -11.65
N VAL A 191 -12.87 8.93 -12.40
CA VAL A 191 -13.64 7.68 -12.23
C VAL A 191 -12.72 6.46 -12.24
N LYS A 192 -12.29 6.01 -11.05
CA LYS A 192 -11.64 4.72 -10.88
C LYS A 192 -12.68 3.65 -11.20
N THR A 193 -12.34 2.75 -12.11
CA THR A 193 -13.18 1.58 -12.41
C THR A 193 -13.38 0.77 -11.13
N SER A 194 -14.57 0.24 -10.90
CA SER A 194 -14.90 -0.58 -9.72
C SER A 194 -13.90 -1.71 -9.44
N ALA A 195 -13.33 -2.29 -10.50
CA ALA A 195 -12.27 -3.30 -10.42
C ALA A 195 -10.98 -2.79 -9.72
N ARG A 196 -10.54 -1.57 -10.06
CA ARG A 196 -9.32 -0.96 -9.48
C ARG A 196 -9.51 -0.59 -8.00
N LEU A 197 -10.72 -0.16 -7.64
CA LEU A 197 -11.06 0.10 -6.23
C LEU A 197 -11.10 -1.18 -5.40
N ALA A 198 -11.57 -2.29 -5.99
CA ALA A 198 -11.59 -3.59 -5.32
C ALA A 198 -10.18 -4.16 -5.13
N GLU A 199 -9.30 -4.00 -6.13
CA GLU A 199 -7.90 -4.38 -6.04
C GLU A 199 -7.14 -3.57 -4.99
N GLU A 200 -7.27 -2.24 -5.00
CA GLU A 200 -6.67 -1.35 -3.98
C GLU A 200 -7.17 -1.70 -2.57
N ALA A 201 -8.44 -2.07 -2.41
CA ALA A 201 -9.00 -2.51 -1.12
C ALA A 201 -8.47 -3.88 -0.68
N GLN A 202 -8.27 -4.81 -1.61
CA GLN A 202 -7.73 -6.13 -1.32
C GLN A 202 -6.25 -6.05 -0.93
N GLU A 203 -5.44 -5.30 -1.67
CA GLU A 203 -4.03 -5.05 -1.32
C GLU A 203 -3.90 -4.35 0.03
N ARG A 204 -4.82 -3.42 0.34
CA ARG A 204 -4.87 -2.77 1.64
C ARG A 204 -5.14 -3.77 2.76
N ARG A 205 -6.09 -4.69 2.56
CA ARG A 205 -6.44 -5.71 3.54
C ARG A 205 -5.28 -6.67 3.80
N GLU A 206 -4.68 -7.22 2.75
CA GLU A 206 -3.52 -8.13 2.86
C GLU A 206 -2.34 -7.46 3.57
N ARG A 207 -2.20 -6.14 3.39
CA ARG A 207 -1.17 -5.34 4.06
C ARG A 207 -1.43 -5.19 5.55
N ILE A 208 -2.67 -4.91 5.94
CA ILE A 208 -3.07 -4.82 7.35
C ILE A 208 -2.89 -6.17 8.04
N ASP A 209 -3.35 -7.25 7.41
CA ASP A 209 -3.21 -8.62 7.93
C ASP A 209 -1.73 -8.96 8.21
N ARG A 210 -0.80 -8.56 7.31
CA ARG A 210 0.65 -8.70 7.55
C ARG A 210 1.14 -7.91 8.77
N LEU A 211 0.67 -6.68 8.94
CA LEU A 211 1.07 -5.82 10.05
C LEU A 211 0.53 -6.35 11.39
N GLU A 212 -0.64 -6.99 11.39
CA GLU A 212 -1.19 -7.64 12.58
C GLU A 212 -0.31 -8.79 13.10
N ASP A 213 0.41 -9.48 12.21
CA ASP A 213 1.38 -10.54 12.59
C ASP A 213 2.73 -9.99 13.10
N MET A 214 3.01 -8.69 12.92
CA MET A 214 4.24 -8.04 13.37
C MET A 214 4.13 -7.55 14.83
N THR A 215 5.27 -7.32 15.49
CA THR A 215 5.29 -6.65 16.81
C THR A 215 5.17 -5.14 16.65
N THR A 216 4.69 -4.44 17.68
CA THR A 216 4.54 -2.97 17.64
C THR A 216 5.88 -2.28 17.32
N ALA A 217 6.97 -2.73 17.95
CA ALA A 217 8.31 -2.20 17.71
C ALA A 217 8.79 -2.38 16.25
N GLN A 218 8.42 -3.47 15.58
CA GLN A 218 8.76 -3.69 14.16
C GLN A 218 8.01 -2.70 13.26
N ILE A 219 6.73 -2.45 13.54
CA ILE A 219 5.91 -1.51 12.76
C ILE A 219 6.41 -0.07 13.01
N GLU A 220 6.81 0.28 14.23
CA GLU A 220 7.42 1.59 14.54
C GLU A 220 8.75 1.81 13.79
N ALA A 221 9.57 0.78 13.68
CA ALA A 221 10.80 0.83 12.89
C ALA A 221 10.48 1.04 11.40
N GLU A 222 9.49 0.33 10.83
CA GLU A 222 9.01 0.58 9.47
C GLU A 222 8.50 2.01 9.30
N ASN A 223 7.72 2.52 10.26
CA ASN A 223 7.16 3.88 10.21
C ASN A 223 8.27 4.94 10.22
N THR A 224 9.31 4.73 11.02
CA THR A 224 10.46 5.63 11.08
C THR A 224 11.24 5.62 9.76
N GLN A 225 11.46 4.44 9.19
CA GLN A 225 12.11 4.31 7.87
C GLN A 225 11.27 5.01 6.78
N MET A 226 9.97 4.72 6.72
CA MET A 226 9.06 5.35 5.76
C MET A 226 8.97 6.86 5.94
N THR A 227 9.01 7.37 7.17
CA THR A 227 9.04 8.81 7.46
C THR A 227 10.27 9.46 6.83
N ASN A 228 11.45 8.85 6.98
CA ASN A 228 12.68 9.36 6.39
C ASN A 228 12.67 9.30 4.86
N ASP A 229 12.17 8.21 4.28
CA ASP A 229 12.09 8.06 2.84
C ASP A 229 11.08 9.04 2.22
N LEU A 230 9.92 9.18 2.85
CA LEU A 230 8.92 10.14 2.44
C LEU A 230 9.44 11.58 2.58
N TYR A 231 10.20 11.91 3.62
CA TYR A 231 10.84 13.22 3.75
C TYR A 231 11.76 13.55 2.56
N ARG A 232 12.60 12.60 2.15
CA ARG A 232 13.48 12.76 0.98
C ARG A 232 12.68 12.97 -0.29
N LEU A 233 11.62 12.18 -0.50
CA LEU A 233 10.74 12.29 -1.66
C LEU A 233 10.03 13.65 -1.70
N LEU A 234 9.46 14.11 -0.57
CA LEU A 234 8.82 15.42 -0.45
C LEU A 234 9.80 16.55 -0.79
N LYS A 235 11.07 16.45 -0.37
CA LYS A 235 12.12 17.42 -0.70
C LYS A 235 12.43 17.45 -2.21
N LYS A 236 12.70 16.29 -2.82
CA LYS A 236 12.99 16.18 -4.25
C LYS A 236 11.85 16.73 -5.10
N TYR A 237 10.62 16.28 -4.83
CA TYR A 237 9.44 16.76 -5.54
C TYR A 237 9.23 18.27 -5.36
N SER A 238 9.42 18.80 -4.15
CA SER A 238 9.31 20.24 -3.89
C SER A 238 10.30 21.05 -4.74
N GLY A 239 11.54 20.55 -4.87
CA GLY A 239 12.55 21.13 -5.77
C GLY A 239 12.07 21.20 -7.21
N LEU A 240 11.66 20.05 -7.79
CA LEU A 240 11.16 19.99 -9.18
C LEU A 240 9.94 20.90 -9.39
N ARG A 241 9.01 20.93 -8.44
CA ARG A 241 7.81 21.78 -8.54
C ARG A 241 8.14 23.27 -8.48
N ASN A 242 9.15 23.67 -7.70
CA ASN A 242 9.62 25.05 -7.69
C ASN A 242 10.22 25.45 -9.04
N LEU A 243 10.98 24.55 -9.70
CA LEU A 243 11.48 24.80 -11.06
C LEU A 243 10.34 25.00 -12.06
N ILE A 244 9.31 24.17 -12.02
CA ILE A 244 8.13 24.30 -12.90
C ILE A 244 7.41 25.64 -12.64
N ARG A 245 7.24 26.04 -11.37
CA ARG A 245 6.63 27.34 -11.00
C ARG A 245 7.44 28.53 -11.46
N GLN A 246 8.76 28.47 -11.29
CA GLN A 246 9.66 29.53 -11.72
C GLN A 246 9.62 29.66 -13.25
N LEU A 247 9.69 28.54 -13.98
CA LEU A 247 9.55 28.51 -15.43
C LEU A 247 8.24 29.15 -15.90
N LYS A 248 7.11 28.85 -15.24
CA LYS A 248 5.81 29.46 -15.57
C LYS A 248 5.83 30.98 -15.36
N THR A 249 6.44 31.43 -14.27
CA THR A 249 6.53 32.85 -13.92
C THR A 249 7.38 33.59 -14.94
N GLU A 250 8.59 33.10 -15.20
CA GLU A 250 9.52 33.69 -16.17
C GLU A 250 8.97 33.67 -17.59
N TYR A 251 8.35 32.55 -18.01
CA TYR A 251 7.70 32.44 -19.31
C TYR A 251 6.56 33.45 -19.48
N THR A 252 5.76 33.66 -18.43
CA THR A 252 4.67 34.64 -18.45
C THR A 252 5.20 36.05 -18.57
N ASN A 253 6.24 36.38 -17.79
CA ASN A 253 6.90 37.70 -17.84
C ASN A 253 7.56 37.94 -19.20
N ALA A 254 8.13 36.92 -19.83
CA ALA A 254 8.81 37.05 -21.12
C ALA A 254 7.86 37.41 -22.29
N LYS A 255 6.54 37.27 -22.12
CA LYS A 255 5.55 37.60 -23.16
C LYS A 255 5.51 39.09 -23.53
N ILE A 256 6.01 39.97 -22.68
CA ILE A 256 6.05 41.42 -22.97
C ILE A 256 7.12 41.77 -24.00
N TYR A 257 8.16 40.95 -24.16
CA TYR A 257 9.30 41.25 -25.00
C TYR A 257 9.10 40.82 -26.46
N PRO A 258 9.71 41.52 -27.44
CA PRO A 258 9.73 41.10 -28.85
C PRO A 258 10.33 39.71 -29.06
N MET A 259 10.02 39.08 -30.20
CA MET A 259 10.41 37.68 -30.51
C MET A 259 11.92 37.41 -30.37
N LEU A 260 12.78 38.32 -30.88
CA LEU A 260 14.24 38.15 -30.83
C LEU A 260 14.77 38.07 -29.38
N PHE A 261 14.38 39.00 -28.53
CA PHE A 261 14.74 38.99 -27.11
C PHE A 261 14.13 37.79 -26.39
N ARG A 262 12.86 37.49 -26.69
CA ARG A 262 12.16 36.36 -26.10
C ARG A 262 12.84 35.04 -26.44
N TYR A 263 13.34 34.85 -27.67
CA TYR A 263 14.05 33.64 -28.07
C TYR A 263 15.26 33.35 -27.17
N THR A 264 16.08 34.36 -26.89
CA THR A 264 17.21 34.24 -25.96
C THR A 264 16.73 33.88 -24.56
N MET A 265 15.72 34.60 -24.04
CA MET A 265 15.16 34.32 -22.71
C MET A 265 14.61 32.88 -22.61
N LEU A 266 13.89 32.38 -23.60
CA LEU A 266 13.35 31.00 -23.57
C LEU A 266 14.48 29.96 -23.52
N LYS A 267 15.59 30.20 -24.23
CA LYS A 267 16.75 29.31 -24.16
C LYS A 267 17.38 29.32 -22.78
N ASP A 268 17.50 30.50 -22.18
CA ASP A 268 18.16 30.67 -20.89
C ASP A 268 17.31 30.07 -19.76
N MET A 269 15.99 30.29 -19.74
CA MET A 269 15.06 29.61 -18.82
C MET A 269 15.23 28.08 -18.84
N ILE A 270 15.34 27.49 -20.04
CA ILE A 270 15.53 26.04 -20.15
C ILE A 270 16.89 25.64 -19.63
N LYS A 271 17.97 26.35 -20.01
CA LYS A 271 19.31 26.05 -19.49
C LYS A 271 19.39 26.18 -17.98
N ASP A 272 18.75 27.17 -17.39
CA ASP A 272 18.76 27.42 -15.95
C ASP A 272 18.16 26.22 -15.21
N ILE A 273 17.08 25.63 -15.73
CA ILE A 273 16.55 24.34 -15.22
C ILE A 273 17.58 23.22 -15.37
N LEU A 274 18.19 23.07 -16.55
CA LEU A 274 19.13 21.99 -16.82
C LEU A 274 20.41 22.06 -15.99
N LEU A 275 20.75 23.24 -15.47
CA LEU A 275 21.90 23.47 -14.61
C LEU A 275 21.53 23.52 -13.14
N HIS A 276 20.24 23.45 -12.80
CA HIS A 276 19.78 23.57 -11.42
C HIS A 276 20.12 22.30 -10.62
N PRO A 277 20.63 22.42 -9.37
CA PRO A 277 21.00 21.27 -8.55
C PRO A 277 19.83 20.28 -8.35
N ASP A 278 18.63 20.78 -8.03
CA ASP A 278 17.44 19.93 -7.84
C ASP A 278 17.07 19.10 -9.09
N TYR A 279 17.37 19.61 -10.30
CA TYR A 279 17.17 18.85 -11.54
C TYR A 279 18.30 17.84 -11.74
N MET A 280 19.55 18.26 -11.53
CA MET A 280 20.75 17.44 -11.73
C MET A 280 20.80 16.22 -10.79
N GLU A 281 20.28 16.36 -9.56
CA GLU A 281 20.15 15.25 -8.62
C GLU A 281 19.24 14.14 -9.17
N VAL A 282 18.19 14.52 -9.90
CA VAL A 282 17.12 13.62 -10.32
C VAL A 282 17.30 13.09 -11.74
N CYS A 283 17.95 13.83 -12.64
CA CYS A 283 18.09 13.44 -14.04
C CYS A 283 18.98 12.20 -14.26
N HIS A 284 19.74 11.79 -13.25
CA HIS A 284 20.59 10.59 -13.26
C HIS A 284 20.00 9.40 -12.51
N GLU A 285 18.84 9.56 -11.88
CA GLU A 285 18.12 8.44 -11.29
C GLU A 285 17.62 7.53 -12.42
N VAL A 286 18.31 6.40 -12.61
CA VAL A 286 17.92 5.34 -13.53
C VAL A 286 16.48 4.94 -13.18
N ASP A 287 15.58 4.94 -14.17
CA ASP A 287 14.23 4.42 -14.02
C ASP A 287 14.36 2.91 -13.76
N ALA A 288 14.39 2.53 -12.47
CA ALA A 288 14.54 1.17 -11.99
C ALA A 288 13.21 0.42 -11.95
#